data_AF-A0A060QK02-F1
#
_entry.id   AF-A0A060QK02-F1
#
_cell.length_a   1.000
_cell.length_b   1.000
_cell.length_c   1.000
_cell.angle_alpha   90.00
_cell.angle_beta   90.00
_cell.angle_gamma   90.00
#
_symmetry.space_group_name_H-M   'P 1'
#
loop_
_entity.id
_entity.type
_entity.pdbx_description
1 polymer ?
#
loop_
_entity_poly.entity_id
_entity_poly.type
_entity_poly.pdbx_seq_one_letter_code
_entity_poly.pdbx_strand_id
1 'polypeptide(L)'
;MAGSFSQTIILGNVGKDPEISTLRSGAKVASISVATSESWKDAQTGERKERSEWHRVKIWHEPTVSVVERFVRKGSNENPSRRT
;
A
#
# COMPACT_ATOMS: atom_id res chain seq x y z
N MET A 1 29.45 -4.84 10.08
CA MET A 1 28.69 -4.00 11.01
C MET A 1 27.36 -3.66 10.37
N ALA A 2 26.25 -4.10 10.96
CA ALA A 2 24.91 -3.59 10.67
C ALA A 2 24.22 -3.43 12.03
N GLY A 3 24.27 -2.21 12.59
CA GLY A 3 23.79 -1.89 13.93
C GLY A 3 22.40 -1.25 13.95
N SER A 4 21.55 -1.54 12.96
CA SER A 4 20.18 -1.02 12.94
C SER A 4 19.23 -1.99 12.25
N PHE A 5 18.01 -2.08 12.79
CA PHE A 5 16.90 -2.85 12.24
C PHE A 5 15.78 -1.90 11.86
N SER A 6 15.20 -2.07 10.68
CA SER A 6 14.08 -1.27 10.22
C SER A 6 13.06 -2.18 9.56
N GLN A 7 11.87 -2.25 10.15
CA GLN A 7 10.74 -3.01 9.65
C GLN A 7 9.49 -2.14 9.71
N THR A 8 8.70 -2.16 8.65
CA THR A 8 7.43 -1.46 8.57
C THR A 8 6.38 -2.41 8.00
N ILE A 9 5.24 -2.50 8.68
CA ILE A 9 4.08 -3.29 8.24
C ILE A 9 2.96 -2.28 7.94
N ILE A 10 2.41 -2.32 6.74
CA ILE A 10 1.36 -1.43 6.28
C ILE A 10 0.12 -2.27 5.99
N LEU A 11 -1.00 -1.95 6.65
CA LEU A 11 -2.30 -2.53 6.37
C LEU A 11 -3.21 -1.44 5.79
N GLY A 12 -3.62 -1.59 4.54
CA GLY A 12 -4.40 -0.58 3.85
C GLY A 12 -4.90 -1.03 2.49
N ASN A 13 -5.51 -0.09 1.77
CA ASN A 13 -6.14 -0.35 0.48
C ASN A 13 -5.29 0.19 -0.67
N VAL A 14 -5.21 -0.57 -1.77
CA VAL A 14 -4.50 -0.14 -2.97
C VAL A 14 -5.36 0.88 -3.74
N GLY A 15 -4.87 2.11 -3.87
CA GLY A 15 -5.64 3.21 -4.47
C GLY A 15 -5.73 3.19 -5.99
N LYS A 16 -4.80 2.51 -6.65
CA LYS A 16 -4.76 2.34 -8.12
C LYS A 16 -4.08 1.04 -8.50
N ASP A 17 -4.31 0.57 -9.72
CA ASP A 17 -3.65 -0.62 -10.24
C ASP A 17 -2.11 -0.49 -10.16
N PRO A 18 -1.40 -1.60 -9.91
CA PRO A 18 0.05 -1.59 -9.80
C PRO A 18 0.71 -1.14 -11.11
N GLU A 19 1.70 -0.28 -11.01
CA GLU A 19 2.52 0.16 -12.15
C GLU A 19 3.76 -0.73 -12.25
N ILE A 20 3.90 -1.48 -13.35
CA ILE A 20 5.08 -2.32 -13.61
C ILE A 20 5.98 -1.60 -14.60
N SER A 21 7.26 -1.44 -14.23
CA SER A 21 8.29 -0.83 -15.08
C SER A 21 9.43 -1.80 -15.30
N THR A 22 9.82 -2.01 -16.56
CA THR A 22 11.02 -2.78 -16.92
C THR A 22 12.19 -1.83 -17.08
N LEU A 23 13.26 -2.06 -16.31
CA LEU A 23 14.49 -1.29 -16.35
C LEU A 23 15.33 -1.67 -17.57
N ARG A 24 16.31 -0.83 -17.92
CA ARG A 24 17.26 -1.10 -19.02
C ARG A 24 18.09 -2.38 -18.80
N SER A 25 18.24 -2.81 -17.55
CA SER A 25 18.90 -4.07 -17.18
C SER A 25 18.01 -5.31 -17.38
N GLY A 26 16.75 -5.15 -17.79
CA GLY A 26 15.76 -6.23 -17.90
C GLY A 26 15.01 -6.54 -16.60
N ALA A 27 15.41 -5.95 -15.47
CA ALA A 27 14.72 -6.15 -14.19
C ALA A 27 13.36 -5.43 -14.17
N LYS A 28 12.33 -6.11 -13.63
CA LYS A 28 11.01 -5.51 -13.40
C LYS A 28 10.92 -4.89 -12.01
N VAL A 29 10.23 -3.76 -11.91
CA VAL A 29 9.92 -3.07 -10.65
C VAL A 29 8.43 -2.77 -10.61
N ALA A 30 7.77 -3.11 -9.51
CA ALA A 30 6.38 -2.74 -9.27
C ALA A 30 6.30 -1.51 -8.36
N SER A 31 5.40 -0.57 -8.66
CA SER A 31 5.02 0.52 -7.77
C SER A 31 3.55 0.42 -7.40
N ILE A 32 3.26 0.45 -6.11
CA ILE A 32 1.90 0.48 -5.58
C ILE A 32 1.71 1.70 -4.66
N SER A 33 0.46 2.16 -4.56
CA SER A 33 0.05 3.21 -3.63
C SER A 33 -1.00 2.64 -2.69
N VAL A 34 -0.71 2.68 -1.38
CA VAL A 34 -1.55 2.12 -0.33
C VAL A 34 -2.08 3.26 0.54
N ALA A 35 -3.38 3.33 0.70
CA ALA A 35 -4.06 4.22 1.63
C ALA A 35 -4.24 3.54 2.98
N THR A 36 -3.82 4.20 4.05
CA THR A 36 -4.12 3.83 5.43
C THR A 36 -5.01 4.91 6.04
N SER A 37 -6.00 4.49 6.84
CA SER A 37 -6.92 5.39 7.52
C SER A 37 -6.87 5.11 9.02
N GLU A 38 -6.59 6.14 9.81
CA GLU A 38 -6.65 6.07 11.26
C GLU A 38 -7.80 6.94 11.75
N SER A 39 -8.68 6.34 12.57
CA SER A 39 -9.76 7.07 13.24
C SER A 39 -9.50 7.08 14.74
N TRP A 40 -9.39 8.27 15.34
CA TRP A 40 -9.21 8.42 16.78
C TRP A 40 -10.19 9.45 17.34
N LYS A 41 -10.44 9.39 18.64
CA LYS A 41 -11.21 10.40 19.36
C LYS A 41 -10.24 11.45 19.88
N ASP A 42 -10.47 12.70 19.52
CA ASP A 42 -9.70 13.82 20.03
C ASP A 42 -9.97 14.02 21.52
N ALA A 43 -8.93 14.03 22.35
CA ALA A 43 -9.06 14.06 23.80
C ALA A 43 -9.53 15.41 24.36
N GLN A 44 -9.36 16.50 23.61
CA GLN A 44 -9.72 17.86 24.05
C GLN A 44 -11.14 18.23 23.62
N THR A 45 -11.50 17.88 22.39
CA THR A 45 -12.80 18.25 21.77
C THR A 45 -13.84 17.14 21.85
N GLY A 46 -13.42 15.90 22.07
CA GLY A 46 -14.30 14.73 22.09
C GLY A 46 -14.80 14.29 20.70
N GLU A 47 -14.40 14.98 19.64
CA GLU A 47 -14.80 14.67 18.26
C GLU A 47 -14.02 13.48 17.70
N ARG A 48 -14.64 12.73 16.78
CA ARG A 48 -13.92 11.70 16.01
C ARG A 48 -13.19 12.39 14.86
N LYS A 49 -11.87 12.21 14.82
CA LYS A 49 -11.02 12.64 13.71
C LYS A 49 -10.61 11.43 12.89
N GLU A 50 -10.49 11.65 11.59
CA GLU A 50 -9.98 10.67 10.63
C GLU A 50 -8.78 11.27 9.91
N ARG A 51 -7.71 10.49 9.79
CA ARG A 51 -6.52 10.84 9.01
C ARG A 51 -6.25 9.75 8.01
N SER A 52 -6.20 10.15 6.75
CA SER A 52 -5.78 9.27 5.66
C SER A 52 -4.34 9.57 5.30
N GLU A 53 -3.50 8.54 5.27
CA GLU A 53 -2.13 8.61 4.79
C GLU A 53 -1.95 7.75 3.54
N TRP A 54 -1.08 8.21 2.65
CA TRP A 54 -0.75 7.51 1.41
C TRP A 54 0.71 7.08 1.43
N HIS A 55 0.94 5.80 1.21
CA HIS A 55 2.27 5.21 1.18
C HIS A 55 2.58 4.73 -0.23
N ARG A 56 3.74 5.14 -0.77
CA ARG A 56 4.21 4.67 -2.07
C ARG A 56 5.29 3.61 -1.87
N VAL A 57 4.98 2.38 -2.27
CA VAL A 57 5.89 1.23 -2.11
C VAL A 57 6.48 0.88 -3.48
N LYS A 58 7.80 0.70 -3.54
CA LYS A 58 8.51 0.19 -4.71
C LYS A 58 9.07 -1.20 -4.39
N ILE A 59 8.73 -2.16 -5.23
CA ILE A 59 9.08 -3.57 -5.05
C ILE A 59 10.06 -3.95 -6.13
N TRP A 60 11.25 -4.37 -5.71
CA TRP A 60 12.38 -4.71 -6.59
C TRP A 60 12.63 -6.22 -6.65
N HIS A 61 12.09 -6.97 -5.70
CA HIS A 61 12.24 -8.42 -5.64
C HIS A 61 11.31 -9.07 -6.68
N GLU A 62 11.91 -9.66 -7.71
CA GLU A 62 11.22 -10.11 -8.93
C GLU A 62 10.05 -11.10 -8.65
N PRO A 63 10.19 -12.12 -7.79
CA PRO A 63 9.08 -13.01 -7.48
C PRO A 63 7.87 -12.27 -6.88
N THR A 64 8.13 -11.24 -6.07
CA THR A 64 7.07 -10.42 -5.47
C THR A 64 6.44 -9.49 -6.51
N VAL A 65 7.22 -8.98 -7.46
CA VAL A 65 6.70 -8.21 -8.61
C VAL A 65 5.72 -9.05 -9.42
N SER A 66 6.07 -10.30 -9.72
CA SER A 66 5.20 -11.25 -10.42
C SER A 66 3.89 -11.55 -9.67
N VAL A 67 3.92 -11.61 -8.33
CA VAL A 67 2.69 -11.74 -7.51
C VAL A 67 1.84 -10.48 -7.60
N VAL A 68 2.44 -9.30 -7.48
CA VAL A 68 1.73 -8.03 -7.54
C VAL A 68 1.08 -7.82 -8.92
N GLU A 69 1.80 -8.11 -10.00
CA GLU A 69 1.30 -8.03 -11.38
C GLU A 69 0.07 -8.93 -11.62
N ARG A 70 0.04 -10.11 -10.99
CA ARG A 70 -1.04 -11.09 -11.16
C ARG A 70 -2.26 -10.84 -10.28
N PHE A 71 -2.05 -10.44 -9.03
CA PHE A 71 -3.10 -10.48 -8.01
C PHE A 71 -3.54 -9.12 -7.47
N VAL A 72 -2.73 -8.07 -7.61
CA VAL A 72 -3.08 -6.75 -7.08
C VAL A 72 -3.85 -5.96 -8.14
N ARG A 73 -5.05 -5.51 -7.78
CA ARG A 73 -5.88 -4.61 -8.58
C ARG A 73 -6.39 -3.48 -7.70
N LYS A 74 -6.77 -2.37 -8.32
CA LYS A 74 -7.49 -1.29 -7.63
C LYS A 74 -8.75 -1.87 -6.98
N GLY A 75 -8.92 -1.62 -5.68
CA GLY A 75 -10.12 -2.06 -4.96
C GLY A 75 -10.18 -3.57 -4.67
N SER A 76 -9.07 -4.31 -4.70
CA SER A 76 -9.02 -5.76 -4.34
C SER A 76 -9.52 -6.11 -2.93
N ASN A 77 -9.86 -5.12 -2.10
CA ASN A 77 -10.47 -5.29 -0.78
C ASN A 77 -11.78 -4.49 -0.61
N GLU A 78 -12.35 -3.97 -1.70
CA GLU A 78 -13.69 -3.36 -1.66
C GLU A 78 -14.69 -4.49 -1.42
N ASN A 79 -15.07 -4.66 -0.16
CA ASN A 79 -16.12 -5.57 0.25
C ASN A 79 -17.37 -5.31 -0.63
N PRO A 80 -17.84 -6.28 -1.43
CA PRO A 80 -18.97 -6.07 -2.33
C PRO A 80 -20.25 -5.62 -1.61
N SER A 81 -20.33 -5.78 -0.29
CA SER A 81 -21.45 -5.31 0.53
C SER A 81 -21.47 -3.80 0.83
N ARG A 82 -20.47 -3.01 0.40
CA ARG A 82 -20.50 -1.53 0.50
C ARG A 82 -20.99 -0.82 -0.78
N ARG A 83 -21.47 -1.58 -1.78
CA ARG A 83 -22.17 -1.06 -2.95
C ARG A 83 -23.69 -1.09 -2.71
N THR A 84 -24.20 -0.29 -1.77
CA THR A 84 -25.63 0.04 -1.71
C THR A 84 -25.79 1.41 -1.08
#